data_AF-A0A968QWD7-F1
#
_entry.id   AF-A0A968QWD7-F1
#
_cell.length_a   1.000
_cell.length_b   1.000
_cell.length_c   1.000
_cell.angle_alpha   90.00
_cell.angle_beta   90.00
_cell.angle_gamma   90.00
#
_symmetry.space_group_name_H-M   'P 1'
#
loop_
_entity.id
_entity.type
_entity.pdbx_description
1 polymer ?
#
loop_
_entity_poly.entity_id
_entity_poly.type
_entity_poly.pdbx_seq_one_letter_code
_entity_poly.pdbx_strand_id
1 'polypeptide(L)'
;MVWGVVTGDYDNDGDADLYLNNFGPNVFYRNNGDGTFTDVTTETGTQCPAVGSGAAFLDIEGDGDLDLYVANYVDFDYDRNVVNRIGDIEYSAGPKSYQPVADVLFRI
;
A
#
# COMPACT_ATOMS: atom_id res chain seq x y z
N MET A 1 2.29 10.26 3.67
CA MET A 1 3.75 10.02 3.62
C MET A 1 3.97 8.73 2.87
N VAL A 2 4.80 8.71 1.82
CA VAL A 2 5.04 7.51 1.00
C VAL A 2 6.07 6.62 1.69
N TRP A 3 5.76 5.34 1.83
CA TRP A 3 6.62 4.35 2.50
C TRP A 3 7.28 3.42 1.49
N GLY A 4 6.72 3.31 0.29
CA GLY A 4 7.31 2.63 -0.83
C GLY A 4 6.54 2.86 -2.13
N VAL A 5 7.11 2.33 -3.20
CA VAL A 5 6.55 2.35 -4.53
C VAL A 5 6.88 1.03 -5.21
N VAL A 6 5.95 0.51 -5.98
CA VAL A 6 6.17 -0.60 -6.90
C VAL A 6 5.65 -0.20 -8.28
N THR A 7 6.27 -0.77 -9.31
CA THR A 7 5.93 -0.51 -10.70
C THR A 7 5.60 -1.82 -11.44
N GLY A 8 4.64 -1.73 -12.35
CA GLY A 8 4.15 -2.82 -13.20
C GLY A 8 3.29 -2.21 -14.30
N ASP A 9 3.19 -2.87 -15.44
CA ASP A 9 2.31 -2.50 -16.57
C ASP A 9 0.99 -3.26 -16.36
N TYR A 10 0.04 -2.66 -15.64
CA TYR A 10 -1.14 -3.41 -15.16
C TYR A 10 -2.23 -3.55 -16.23
N ASP A 11 -2.29 -2.62 -17.18
CA ASP A 11 -3.28 -2.66 -18.27
C ASP A 11 -2.68 -3.08 -19.62
N ASN A 12 -1.43 -3.57 -19.60
CA ASN A 12 -0.72 -4.13 -20.75
C ASN A 12 -0.59 -3.12 -21.91
N ASP A 13 -0.46 -1.83 -21.59
CA ASP A 13 -0.32 -0.76 -22.57
C ASP A 13 1.16 -0.49 -22.97
N GLY A 14 2.10 -1.13 -22.28
CA GLY A 14 3.53 -1.06 -22.51
C GLY A 14 4.24 0.02 -21.69
N ASP A 15 3.50 0.79 -20.88
CA ASP A 15 4.02 1.81 -19.98
C ASP A 15 4.03 1.33 -18.54
N ALA A 16 5.00 1.83 -17.76
CA ALA A 16 5.15 1.43 -16.37
C ALA A 16 4.25 2.26 -15.45
N ASP A 17 3.30 1.62 -14.79
CA ASP A 17 2.40 2.22 -13.79
C ASP A 17 3.02 2.23 -12.39
N LEU A 18 2.41 2.97 -11.47
CA LEU A 18 2.95 3.19 -10.13
C LEU A 18 1.91 2.93 -9.04
N TYR A 19 2.17 1.97 -8.15
CA TYR A 19 1.40 1.78 -6.93
C TYR A 19 2.22 2.27 -5.71
N LEU A 20 1.64 3.18 -4.93
CA LEU A 20 2.28 3.82 -3.79
C LEU A 20 1.65 3.30 -2.50
N ASN A 21 2.47 2.68 -1.64
CA ASN A 21 2.07 2.37 -0.28
C ASN A 21 2.34 3.56 0.64
N ASN A 22 1.31 3.98 1.37
CA ASN A 22 1.34 5.21 2.16
C ASN A 22 1.10 4.96 3.65
N PHE A 23 1.56 5.91 4.45
CA PHE A 23 0.94 6.21 5.74
C PHE A 23 -0.33 7.01 5.48
N GLY A 24 -1.46 6.31 5.42
CA GLY A 24 -2.73 6.77 4.87
C GLY A 24 -3.12 5.96 3.63
N PRO A 25 -4.13 6.39 2.86
CA PRO A 25 -4.60 5.62 1.72
C PRO A 25 -3.50 5.39 0.69
N ASN A 26 -3.36 4.14 0.25
CA ASN A 26 -2.55 3.81 -0.91
C ASN A 26 -3.15 4.46 -2.17
N VAL A 27 -2.29 4.72 -3.16
CA VAL A 27 -2.67 5.37 -4.41
C VAL A 27 -2.09 4.60 -5.58
N PHE A 28 -2.90 4.38 -6.61
CA PHE A 28 -2.50 3.75 -7.85
C PHE A 28 -2.59 4.74 -9.01
N TYR A 29 -1.47 4.96 -9.68
CA TYR A 29 -1.35 5.81 -10.85
C TYR A 29 -1.09 5.00 -12.11
N ARG A 30 -1.98 5.13 -13.10
CA ARG A 30 -1.72 4.70 -14.48
C ARG A 30 -0.86 5.73 -15.19
N ASN A 31 0.17 5.29 -15.90
CA ASN A 31 0.97 6.12 -16.78
C ASN A 31 0.23 6.35 -18.10
N ASN A 32 0.14 7.61 -18.55
CA ASN A 32 -0.59 7.93 -19.79
C ASN A 32 0.33 7.93 -21.04
N GLY A 33 1.60 7.53 -20.91
CA GLY A 33 2.59 7.49 -21.99
C GLY A 33 3.15 8.84 -22.45
N ASP A 34 2.65 9.94 -21.88
CA ASP A 34 3.05 11.32 -22.22
C ASP A 34 3.76 12.05 -21.07
N GLY A 35 4.19 11.28 -20.04
CA GLY A 35 4.81 11.80 -18.83
C GLY A 35 3.80 12.31 -17.79
N THR A 36 2.51 12.11 -18.02
CA THR A 36 1.44 12.36 -17.04
C THR A 36 0.89 11.06 -16.47
N PHE A 37 0.16 11.17 -15.35
CA PHE A 37 -0.41 10.03 -14.63
C PHE A 37 -1.88 10.28 -14.27
N THR A 38 -2.68 9.22 -14.29
CA THR A 38 -4.08 9.22 -13.88
C THR A 38 -4.25 8.43 -12.59
N ASP A 39 -4.90 9.00 -11.58
CA ASP A 39 -5.27 8.26 -10.36
C ASP A 39 -6.40 7.27 -10.67
N VAL A 40 -6.08 5.98 -10.64
CA VAL A 40 -6.99 4.86 -10.93
C VAL A 40 -7.30 4.05 -9.66
N THR A 41 -6.98 4.56 -8.46
CA THR A 41 -7.13 3.83 -7.19
C THR A 41 -8.57 3.37 -6.95
N THR A 42 -9.55 4.23 -7.27
CA THR A 42 -10.97 3.90 -7.10
C THR A 42 -11.47 2.99 -8.20
N GLU A 43 -11.02 3.19 -9.44
CA GLU A 43 -11.39 2.38 -10.60
C GLU A 43 -10.95 0.93 -10.43
N THR A 44 -9.72 0.72 -9.98
CA THR A 44 -9.13 -0.61 -9.73
C THR A 44 -9.55 -1.23 -8.39
N GLY A 45 -10.25 -0.49 -7.53
CA GLY A 45 -10.64 -0.96 -6.20
C GLY A 45 -9.47 -1.24 -5.26
N THR A 46 -8.27 -0.76 -5.57
CA THR A 46 -7.01 -1.02 -4.83
C THR A 46 -6.82 -0.10 -3.63
N GLN A 47 -7.91 0.51 -3.16
CA GLN A 47 -7.92 1.37 -1.98
C GLN A 47 -7.57 0.54 -0.75
N CYS A 48 -6.52 0.94 -0.03
CA CYS A 48 -6.21 0.36 1.27
C CYS A 48 -5.99 1.49 2.28
N PRO A 49 -6.82 1.60 3.33
CA PRO A 49 -6.69 2.66 4.34
C PRO A 49 -5.61 2.35 5.39
N ALA A 50 -5.06 1.13 5.37
CA ALA A 50 -4.08 0.69 6.35
C ALA A 50 -2.68 1.23 6.07
N VAL A 51 -1.81 1.20 7.09
CA VAL A 51 -0.40 1.54 6.92
C VAL A 51 0.27 0.47 6.07
N GLY A 52 0.56 0.80 4.81
CA GLY A 52 1.18 -0.14 3.87
C GLY A 52 2.67 -0.35 4.17
N SER A 53 3.08 -1.60 4.35
CA SER A 53 4.48 -1.99 4.58
C SER A 53 5.24 -2.25 3.29
N GLY A 54 4.55 -2.61 2.20
CA GLY A 54 5.14 -2.91 0.90
C GLY A 54 4.10 -3.46 -0.07
N ALA A 55 4.46 -3.53 -1.35
CA ALA A 55 3.61 -4.09 -2.38
C ALA A 55 4.46 -4.77 -3.48
N ALA A 56 3.84 -5.69 -4.22
CA ALA A 56 4.46 -6.41 -5.33
C ALA A 56 3.43 -6.66 -6.44
N PHE A 57 3.81 -6.41 -7.69
CA PHE A 57 3.09 -6.94 -8.84
C PHE A 57 3.56 -8.34 -9.17
N LEU A 58 2.64 -9.21 -9.58
CA LEU A 58 2.90 -10.59 -10.01
C LEU A 58 1.73 -11.12 -10.82
N ASP A 59 2.00 -11.92 -11.84
CA ASP A 59 0.98 -12.75 -12.50
C ASP A 59 0.93 -14.10 -11.75
N ILE A 60 0.00 -14.27 -10.81
CA ILE A 60 0.01 -15.44 -9.91
C ILE A 60 -0.63 -16.68 -10.57
N GLU A 61 -1.49 -16.49 -11.57
CA GLU A 61 -2.21 -17.54 -12.30
C GLU A 61 -1.55 -17.93 -13.63
N GLY A 62 -0.66 -17.08 -14.16
CA GLY A 62 0.00 -17.26 -15.45
C GLY A 62 -0.87 -16.91 -16.66
N ASP A 63 -1.81 -15.97 -16.54
CA ASP A 63 -2.70 -15.56 -17.64
C ASP A 63 -2.24 -14.31 -18.39
N GLY A 64 -1.18 -13.66 -17.88
CA GLY A 64 -0.57 -12.48 -18.48
C GLY A 64 -1.09 -11.15 -17.93
N ASP A 65 -2.08 -11.15 -17.05
CA ASP A 65 -2.53 -9.95 -16.34
C ASP A 65 -1.81 -9.88 -14.97
N LEU A 66 -1.37 -8.67 -14.58
CA LEU A 66 -0.64 -8.50 -13.32
C LEU A 66 -1.60 -8.32 -12.15
N ASP A 67 -1.46 -9.14 -11.11
CA ASP A 67 -2.05 -8.90 -9.81
C ASP A 67 -1.21 -7.99 -8.94
N LEU A 68 -1.84 -7.45 -7.90
CA LEU A 68 -1.19 -6.63 -6.89
C LEU A 68 -1.32 -7.24 -5.49
N TYR A 69 -0.20 -7.67 -4.91
CA TYR A 69 -0.11 -8.04 -3.50
C TYR A 69 0.31 -6.84 -2.65
N VAL A 70 -0.47 -6.52 -1.62
CA VAL A 70 -0.20 -5.42 -0.68
C VAL A 70 -0.04 -5.96 0.73
N ALA A 71 1.16 -5.75 1.29
CA ALA A 71 1.46 -6.08 2.67
C ALA A 71 1.08 -4.92 3.59
N ASN A 72 0.26 -5.20 4.60
CA ASN A 72 -0.20 -4.22 5.58
C ASN A 72 0.51 -4.41 6.92
N TYR A 73 0.67 -3.32 7.66
CA TYR A 73 1.46 -3.35 8.90
C TYR A 73 0.58 -3.54 10.15
N VAL A 74 0.04 -2.45 10.69
CA VAL A 74 -0.77 -2.43 11.90
C VAL A 74 -1.86 -1.37 11.78
N ASP A 75 -2.93 -1.54 12.55
CA ASP A 75 -3.97 -0.52 12.71
C ASP A 75 -3.43 0.60 13.58
N PHE A 76 -2.91 1.63 12.92
CA PHE A 76 -2.31 2.79 13.56
C PHE A 76 -2.76 4.08 12.88
N ASP A 77 -3.19 5.02 13.71
CA ASP A 77 -3.22 6.43 13.41
C ASP A 77 -2.76 7.22 14.65
N TYR A 78 -2.58 8.53 14.51
CA TYR A 78 -2.11 9.36 15.61
C TYR A 78 -3.09 9.43 16.80
N ASP A 79 -4.39 9.25 16.56
CA ASP A 79 -5.42 9.28 17.60
C ASP A 79 -5.42 7.98 18.42
N ARG A 80 -4.96 6.87 17.82
CA ARG A 80 -4.84 5.53 18.43
C ARG A 80 -3.41 5.21 18.88
N ASN A 81 -2.51 6.20 18.90
CA ASN A 81 -1.14 5.99 19.32
C ASN A 81 -1.05 5.53 20.79
N VAL A 82 -0.33 4.45 21.04
CA VAL A 82 -0.13 3.91 22.39
C VAL A 82 1.16 4.48 22.97
N VAL A 83 1.06 5.09 24.15
CA VAL A 83 2.21 5.59 24.91
C VAL A 83 2.53 4.61 26.03
N ASN A 84 3.74 4.05 26.00
CA ASN A 84 4.23 3.20 27.07
C ASN A 84 5.01 4.01 28.10
N ARG A 85 5.05 3.52 29.35
CA ARG A 85 5.78 4.16 30.43
C ARG A 85 6.60 3.16 31.24
N ILE A 86 7.84 3.54 31.58
CA ILE A 86 8.65 2.89 32.62
C ILE A 86 8.98 3.98 33.65
N GLY A 87 8.31 3.94 34.79
CA GLY A 87 8.33 5.06 35.74
C GLY A 87 7.75 6.33 35.10
N ASP A 88 8.50 7.43 35.17
CA ASP A 88 8.14 8.73 34.58
C ASP A 88 8.63 8.90 33.13
N ILE A 89 9.27 7.88 32.55
CA ILE A 89 9.79 7.93 31.18
C ILE A 89 8.73 7.39 30.21
N GLU A 90 8.27 8.26 29.31
CA GLU A 90 7.43 7.89 28.18
C GLU A 90 8.28 7.41 27.00
N TYR A 91 7.80 6.38 26.30
CA TYR A 91 8.41 5.93 25.06
C TYR A 91 7.35 5.40 24.09
N SER A 92 7.67 5.47 22.80
CA SER A 92 6.80 4.99 21.73
C SER A 92 6.56 3.49 21.85
N ALA A 93 5.31 3.09 21.68
CA ALA A 93 4.98 1.68 21.62
C ALA A 93 5.53 1.01 20.36
N GLY A 94 6.03 -0.21 20.50
CA GLY A 94 6.43 -1.04 19.38
C GLY A 94 5.21 -1.60 18.63
N PRO A 95 5.40 -2.19 17.44
CA PRO A 95 4.31 -2.69 16.61
C PRO A 95 3.42 -3.74 17.28
N LYS A 96 3.98 -4.50 18.23
CA LYS A 96 3.22 -5.51 19.01
C LYS A 96 2.13 -4.92 19.92
N SER A 97 2.11 -3.60 20.09
CA SER A 97 1.09 -2.90 20.86
C SER A 97 -0.16 -2.54 20.04
N TYR A 98 -0.15 -2.79 18.72
CA TYR A 98 -1.24 -2.47 17.81
C TYR A 98 -1.85 -3.74 17.22
N GLN A 99 -3.09 -3.66 16.74
CA GLN A 99 -3.72 -4.78 16.04
C GLN A 99 -3.07 -4.97 14.67
N PRO A 100 -2.81 -6.22 14.23
CA PRO A 100 -2.33 -6.47 12.88
C PRO A 100 -3.44 -6.19 11.86
N VAL A 101 -3.06 -5.76 10.66
CA VAL A 101 -3.96 -5.66 9.51
C VAL A 101 -3.59 -6.75 8.51
N ALA A 102 -4.59 -7.44 7.96
CA ALA A 102 -4.36 -8.49 6.98
C ALA A 102 -3.82 -7.91 5.67
N ASP A 103 -2.90 -8.66 5.04
CA ASP A 103 -2.46 -8.40 3.68
C ASP A 103 -3.60 -8.64 2.68
N VAL A 104 -3.53 -8.02 1.50
CA VAL A 104 -4.55 -8.13 0.46
C VAL A 104 -3.92 -8.45 -0.88
N LEU A 105 -4.50 -9.42 -1.59
CA LEU A 105 -4.23 -9.68 -3.00
C LEU A 105 -5.37 -9.09 -3.82
N PHE A 106 -5.05 -8.18 -4.73
CA PHE A 106 -5.98 -7.58 -5.69
C PHE A 106 -5.77 -8.23 -7.06
N ARG A 107 -6.89 -8.66 -7.65
CA ARG A 107 -7.00 -9.14 -9.03
C ARG A 107 -7.42 -7.93 -9.84
N ILE A 108 -6.52 -7.37 -10.64
CA ILE A 108 -6.71 -6.09 -11.35
C ILE A 108 -6.55 -6.24 -12.84
#